data_AF-A0A966NTL6-F1
#
_entry.id   AF-A0A966NTL6-F1
#
_cell.length_a   1.000
_cell.length_b   1.000
_cell.length_c   1.000
_cell.angle_alpha   90.00
_cell.angle_beta   90.00
_cell.angle_gamma   90.00
#
_symmetry.space_group_name_H-M   'P 1'
#
loop_
_entity.id
_entity.type
_entity.pdbx_description
1 polymer ?
#
loop_
_entity_poly.entity_id
_entity_poly.type
_entity_poly.pdbx_seq_one_letter_code
_entity_poly.pdbx_strand_id
1 'polypeptide(L)'
;MFNRLKRLTTIFLVSLLSIGVMSCSSPSVQMYSKEQPKLDLATYFNGEIDAYGIFTDRSGEVVKRFKVLIKAKWEMKDGKRVGTLDEDFVYSDGTKQKRIWTLT
;
A
#
# COMPACT_ATOMS: atom_id res chain seq x y z
N MET A 1 -53.89 3.76 -20.13
CA MET A 1 -53.45 2.52 -19.48
C MET A 1 -51.99 2.15 -19.82
N PHE A 2 -51.58 2.15 -21.10
CA PHE A 2 -50.21 1.81 -21.56
C PHE A 2 -49.04 2.62 -20.95
N ASN A 3 -49.19 3.92 -20.71
CA ASN A 3 -48.12 4.74 -20.10
C ASN A 3 -47.87 4.44 -18.61
N ARG A 4 -48.88 3.93 -17.88
CA ARG A 4 -48.73 3.52 -16.48
C ARG A 4 -47.91 2.22 -16.40
N LEU A 5 -48.16 1.29 -17.33
CA LEU A 5 -47.44 0.01 -17.43
C LEU A 5 -45.97 0.22 -17.85
N LYS A 6 -45.71 1.09 -18.85
CA LYS A 6 -44.34 1.48 -19.25
C LYS A 6 -43.56 2.18 -18.14
N ARG A 7 -44.21 3.04 -17.34
CA ARG A 7 -43.57 3.67 -16.17
C ARG A 7 -43.21 2.64 -15.08
N LEU A 8 -44.08 1.66 -14.83
CA LEU A 8 -43.78 0.60 -13.86
C LEU A 8 -42.59 -0.26 -14.30
N THR A 9 -42.52 -0.64 -15.58
CA THR A 9 -41.38 -1.42 -16.09
C THR A 9 -40.07 -0.62 -16.09
N THR A 10 -40.09 0.68 -16.38
CA THR A 10 -38.89 1.53 -16.27
C THR A 10 -38.40 1.66 -14.83
N ILE A 11 -39.30 1.85 -13.85
CA ILE A 11 -38.93 1.92 -12.43
C ILE A 11 -38.32 0.59 -11.96
N PHE A 12 -38.88 -0.54 -12.39
CA PHE A 12 -38.35 -1.85 -12.06
C PHE A 12 -36.94 -2.07 -12.64
N LEU A 13 -36.71 -1.65 -13.89
CA LEU A 13 -35.41 -1.77 -14.55
C LEU A 13 -34.33 -0.91 -13.88
N VAL A 14 -34.67 0.32 -13.48
CA VAL A 14 -33.76 1.24 -12.75
C VAL A 14 -33.44 0.69 -11.36
N SER A 15 -34.43 0.17 -10.64
CA SER A 15 -34.24 -0.48 -9.34
C SER A 15 -33.29 -1.68 -9.44
N LEU A 16 -33.49 -2.53 -10.46
CA LEU A 16 -32.64 -3.70 -10.68
C LEU A 16 -31.19 -3.32 -11.03
N LEU A 17 -30.99 -2.23 -11.80
CA LEU A 17 -29.66 -1.70 -12.11
C LEU A 17 -28.95 -1.11 -10.88
N SER A 18 -29.72 -0.54 -9.94
CA SER A 18 -29.22 0.03 -8.68
C SER A 18 -28.64 -1.03 -7.75
N ILE A 19 -29.16 -2.27 -7.79
CA ILE A 19 -28.68 -3.38 -6.96
C ILE A 19 -27.31 -3.89 -7.47
N GLY A 20 -27.05 -3.80 -8.78
CA GLY A 20 -25.81 -4.27 -9.40
C GLY A 20 -24.55 -3.46 -9.07
N VAL A 21 -24.69 -2.24 -8.54
CA VAL A 21 -23.55 -1.37 -8.18
C VAL A 21 -23.06 -1.54 -6.73
N MET A 22 -23.71 -2.39 -5.92
CA MET A 22 -23.35 -2.59 -4.51
C MET A 22 -22.19 -3.59 -4.28
N SER A 23 -21.59 -4.16 -5.33
CA SER A 23 -20.55 -5.20 -5.22
C SER A 23 -19.11 -4.69 -5.19
N CYS A 24 -18.88 -3.38 -5.29
CA CYS A 24 -17.54 -2.81 -5.26
C CYS A 24 -17.16 -2.38 -3.83
N SER A 25 -16.96 -3.34 -2.92
CA SER A 25 -16.29 -3.07 -1.64
C SER A 25 -14.91 -3.71 -1.64
N SER A 26 -13.89 -2.91 -1.31
CA SER A 26 -12.54 -3.43 -1.12
C SER A 26 -12.51 -4.35 0.12
N PRO A 27 -11.65 -5.39 0.13
CA PRO A 27 -11.49 -6.24 1.29
C PRO A 27 -11.17 -5.40 2.53
N SER A 28 -11.86 -5.64 3.64
CA SER A 28 -11.55 -4.95 4.89
C SER A 28 -10.21 -5.45 5.44
N VAL A 29 -9.40 -4.53 5.97
CA VAL A 29 -8.07 -4.85 6.52
C VAL A 29 -8.19 -5.84 7.68
N GLN A 30 -9.32 -5.84 8.39
CA GLN A 30 -9.63 -6.75 9.49
C GLN A 30 -9.60 -8.23 9.07
N MET A 31 -9.85 -8.55 7.80
CA MET A 31 -9.79 -9.93 7.31
C MET A 31 -8.39 -10.53 7.45
N TYR A 32 -7.35 -9.70 7.39
CA TYR A 32 -5.95 -10.12 7.51
C TYR A 32 -5.40 -10.04 8.94
N SER A 33 -6.22 -9.67 9.93
CA SER A 33 -5.75 -9.46 11.31
C SER A 33 -5.18 -10.72 11.99
N LYS A 34 -5.56 -11.90 11.50
CA LYS A 34 -5.10 -13.20 12.02
C LYS A 34 -3.90 -13.75 11.25
N GLU A 35 -3.48 -13.10 10.18
CA GLU A 35 -2.36 -13.54 9.36
C GLU A 35 -1.07 -13.57 10.17
N GLN A 36 -0.23 -14.54 9.85
CA GLN A 36 1.07 -14.77 10.45
C GLN A 36 2.14 -14.82 9.35
N PRO A 37 3.39 -14.47 9.65
CA PRO A 37 3.91 -14.03 10.95
C PRO A 37 3.50 -12.60 11.32
N LYS A 38 3.45 -12.31 12.64
CA LYS A 38 3.37 -10.92 13.12
C LYS A 38 4.59 -10.13 12.61
N LEU A 39 4.35 -8.90 12.17
CA LEU A 39 5.40 -7.97 11.76
C LEU A 39 6.28 -7.60 12.96
N ASP A 40 7.53 -8.04 12.95
CA ASP A 40 8.59 -7.57 13.85
C ASP A 40 9.63 -6.78 13.04
N LEU A 41 9.56 -5.45 13.14
CA LEU A 41 10.42 -4.54 12.37
C LEU A 41 11.90 -4.75 12.70
N ALA A 42 12.24 -5.11 13.93
CA ALA A 42 13.63 -5.31 14.34
C ALA A 42 14.25 -6.57 13.74
N THR A 43 13.42 -7.58 13.51
CA THR A 43 13.85 -8.79 12.81
C THR A 43 13.84 -8.58 11.30
N TYR A 44 12.83 -7.89 10.77
CA TYR A 44 12.68 -7.65 9.34
C TYR A 44 13.75 -6.71 8.76
N PHE A 45 14.05 -5.61 9.47
CA PHE A 45 15.06 -4.63 9.06
C PHE A 45 16.32 -4.77 9.92
N ASN A 46 17.22 -5.69 9.61
CA ASN A 46 18.45 -5.88 10.40
C ASN A 46 19.67 -6.07 9.50
N GLY A 47 20.66 -5.19 9.66
CA GLY A 47 21.89 -5.22 8.86
C GLY A 47 21.75 -4.46 7.53
N GLU A 48 22.48 -4.91 6.52
CA GLU A 48 22.49 -4.30 5.19
C GLU A 48 21.47 -4.98 4.27
N ILE A 49 20.62 -4.18 3.64
CA ILE A 49 19.47 -4.65 2.86
C ILE A 49 19.47 -3.92 1.52
N ASP A 50 19.53 -4.69 0.44
CA ASP A 50 19.28 -4.19 -0.91
C ASP A 50 17.79 -4.27 -1.23
N ALA A 51 17.21 -3.16 -1.66
CA ALA A 51 15.83 -3.13 -2.15
C ALA A 51 15.70 -2.37 -3.47
N TYR A 52 14.60 -2.68 -4.17
CA TYR A 52 14.30 -2.19 -5.51
C TYR A 52 12.84 -1.75 -5.55
N GLY A 53 12.55 -0.68 -6.27
CA GLY A 53 11.18 -0.20 -6.38
C GLY A 53 10.93 0.65 -7.61
N ILE A 54 9.65 0.93 -7.82
CA ILE A 54 9.14 1.70 -8.95
C ILE A 54 8.08 2.71 -8.46
N PHE A 55 7.97 3.82 -9.18
CA PHE A 55 6.86 4.76 -9.05
C PHE A 55 5.97 4.63 -10.27
N THR A 56 4.69 4.45 -10.05
CA THR A 56 3.66 4.44 -11.08
C THR A 56 2.77 5.67 -10.97
N ASP A 57 2.32 6.21 -12.10
CA ASP A 57 1.31 7.25 -12.11
C ASP A 57 -0.11 6.67 -11.90
N ARG A 58 -1.16 7.49 -12.05
CA ARG A 58 -2.56 7.04 -11.93
C ARG A 58 -3.04 6.18 -13.11
N SER A 59 -2.35 6.22 -14.24
CA SER A 59 -2.62 5.35 -15.39
C SER A 59 -1.99 3.97 -15.22
N GLY A 60 -1.03 3.84 -14.29
CA GLY A 60 -0.26 2.63 -14.04
C GLY A 60 1.09 2.60 -14.77
N GLU A 61 1.43 3.68 -15.47
CA GLU A 61 2.70 3.79 -16.18
C GLU A 61 3.87 3.97 -15.19
N VAL A 62 4.97 3.23 -15.41
CA VAL A 62 6.17 3.33 -14.58
C VAL A 62 6.97 4.57 -14.96
N VAL A 63 6.91 5.59 -14.11
CA VAL A 63 7.57 6.88 -14.36
C VAL A 63 8.99 6.97 -13.79
N LYS A 64 9.33 6.15 -12.79
CA LYS A 64 10.67 6.16 -12.17
C LYS A 64 10.99 4.83 -11.49
N ARG A 65 12.26 4.44 -11.46
CA ARG A 65 12.75 3.25 -10.73
C ARG A 65 13.85 3.64 -9.77
N PHE A 66 14.03 2.87 -8.70
CA PHE A 66 15.10 3.07 -7.74
C PHE A 66 15.69 1.75 -7.25
N LYS A 67 16.96 1.82 -6.88
CA LYS A 67 17.64 0.90 -5.99
C LYS A 67 17.91 1.63 -4.70
N VAL A 68 17.81 0.94 -3.57
CA VAL A 68 18.14 1.51 -2.26
C VAL A 68 18.96 0.51 -1.46
N LEU A 69 20.05 1.00 -0.88
CA LEU A 69 20.81 0.29 0.12
C LEU A 69 20.37 0.80 1.50
N ILE A 70 19.88 -0.07 2.35
CA ILE A 70 19.39 0.27 3.69
C ILE A 70 20.34 -0.35 4.71
N LYS A 71 20.96 0.50 5.54
CA LYS A 71 21.77 0.06 6.68
C LYS A 71 20.92 0.22 7.93
N ALA A 72 20.31 -0.88 8.35
CA ALA A 72 19.45 -0.95 9.51
C ALA A 72 20.24 -1.35 10.76
N LYS A 73 20.05 -0.59 11.85
CA LYS A 73 20.65 -0.88 13.15
C LYS A 73 19.63 -0.70 14.25
N TRP A 74 19.67 -1.57 15.26
CA TRP A 74 18.79 -1.51 16.42
C TRP A 74 19.58 -1.44 17.71
N GLU A 75 19.08 -0.66 18.66
CA GLU A 75 19.66 -0.46 19.98
C GLU A 75 18.57 -0.40 21.05
N MET A 76 18.94 -0.67 22.30
CA MET A 76 18.04 -0.54 23.44
C MET A 76 18.18 0.87 24.03
N LYS A 77 17.08 1.64 24.05
CA LYS A 77 16.98 2.97 24.67
C LYS A 77 15.77 2.99 25.59
N ASP A 78 15.96 3.32 26.86
CA ASP A 78 14.91 3.39 27.88
C ASP A 78 14.01 2.13 27.93
N GLY A 79 14.61 0.95 27.77
CA GLY A 79 13.90 -0.33 27.77
C GLY A 79 13.11 -0.64 26.48
N LYS A 80 13.22 0.18 25.43
CA LYS A 80 12.60 -0.03 24.12
C LYS A 80 13.65 -0.28 23.04
N ARG A 81 13.30 -1.07 22.01
CA ARG A 81 14.12 -1.25 20.81
C ARG A 81 13.90 -0.05 19.88
N VAL A 82 14.96 0.72 19.64
CA VAL A 82 14.95 1.85 18.71
C VAL A 82 15.80 1.49 17.49
N GLY A 83 15.22 1.61 16.31
CA GLY A 83 15.84 1.28 15.03
C GLY A 83 16.24 2.54 14.26
N THR A 84 17.40 2.53 13.61
CA THR A 84 17.79 3.53 12.62
C THR A 84 17.90 2.86 11.26
N LEU A 85 17.22 3.42 10.25
CA LEU A 85 17.37 3.02 8.85
C LEU A 85 18.10 4.12 8.10
N ASP A 86 19.35 3.88 7.71
CA ASP A 86 20.11 4.78 6.84
C ASP A 86 20.00 4.30 5.39
N GLU A 87 19.22 5.03 4.59
CA GLU A 87 18.80 4.65 3.24
C GLU A 87 19.53 5.49 2.19
N ASP A 88 20.29 4.84 1.32
CA ASP A 88 20.98 5.43 0.17
C ASP A 88 20.27 5.04 -1.13
N PHE A 89 19.51 5.97 -1.72
CA PHE A 89 18.76 5.76 -2.96
C PHE A 89 19.58 6.12 -4.20
N VAL A 90 19.46 5.30 -5.24
CA VAL A 90 19.92 5.56 -6.61
C VAL A 90 18.75 5.37 -7.57
N TYR A 91 18.39 6.44 -8.27
CA TYR A 91 17.30 6.44 -9.22
C TYR A 91 17.75 6.12 -10.65
N SER A 92 16.81 5.70 -11.50
CA SER A 92 17.08 5.37 -12.91
C SER A 92 17.53 6.56 -13.77
N ASP A 93 17.26 7.78 -13.33
CA ASP A 93 17.73 9.02 -13.97
C ASP A 93 19.12 9.46 -13.46
N GLY A 94 19.77 8.63 -12.63
CA GLY A 94 21.08 8.90 -12.04
C GLY A 94 21.04 9.77 -10.77
N THR A 95 19.87 10.31 -10.40
CA THR A 95 19.74 11.09 -9.16
C THR A 95 19.95 10.20 -7.93
N LYS A 96 20.46 10.79 -6.85
CA LYS A 96 20.68 10.12 -5.57
C LYS A 96 19.96 10.86 -4.46
N GLN A 97 19.48 10.13 -3.46
CA GLN A 97 18.86 10.70 -2.28
C GLN A 97 19.25 9.90 -1.04
N LYS A 98 19.40 10.59 0.10
CA LYS A 98 19.62 9.96 1.40
C LYS A 98 18.41 10.20 2.30
N ARG A 99 17.98 9.18 3.04
CA ARG A 99 16.92 9.28 4.05
C ARG A 99 17.35 8.53 5.29
N ILE A 100 17.14 9.13 6.45
CA ILE A 100 17.48 8.51 7.73
C ILE A 100 16.23 8.52 8.58
N TRP A 101 15.76 7.32 8.95
CA TRP A 101 14.56 7.13 9.75
C TRP A 101 14.89 6.58 11.12
N THR A 102 14.08 6.97 12.10
CA THR A 102 14.10 6.40 13.45
C THR A 102 12.78 5.69 13.71
N LEU A 103 12.85 4.44 14.13
CA LEU A 103 11.73 3.59 14.51
C LEU A 103 11.74 3.38 16.03
N THR A 104 10.61 3.58 16.71
CA THR A 104 10.49 3.53 18.18
C THR A 104 9.33 2.68 18.65
#